data_AF-A0A0K3B5X7-F1
#
_entry.id   AF-A0A0K3B5X7-F1
#
_cell.length_a   1.000
_cell.length_b   1.000
_cell.length_c   1.000
_cell.angle_alpha   90.00
_cell.angle_beta   90.00
_cell.angle_gamma   90.00
#
_symmetry.space_group_name_H-M   'P 1'
#
loop_
_entity.id
_entity.type
_entity.pdbx_description
1 polymer ?
#
loop_
_entity_poly.entity_id
_entity_poly.type
_entity_poly.pdbx_seq_one_letter_code
_entity_poly.pdbx_strand_id
1 'polypeptide(L)'
;MQLPTVEELAGQLAAVSGAAELGPDDAIQRNSDIDSLDLMEWLYGFQNKYPDIGADESLFSDIDDATTMRDVHAKLVSMAKA
;
A
#
# COMPACT_ATOMS: atom_id res chain seq x y z
N MET A 1 -4.06 14.32 11.46
CA MET A 1 -3.00 13.77 10.58
C MET A 1 -3.52 13.78 9.15
N GLN A 2 -2.65 14.01 8.17
CA GLN A 2 -3.00 13.81 6.76
C GLN A 2 -2.35 12.50 6.30
N LEU A 3 -3.19 11.53 5.95
CA LEU A 3 -2.76 10.36 5.20
C LEU A 3 -2.13 10.81 3.87
N PRO A 4 -1.12 10.08 3.35
CA PRO A 4 -0.64 10.31 1.99
C PRO A 4 -1.77 10.11 0.98
N THR A 5 -1.65 10.79 -0.15
CA THR A 5 -2.46 10.55 -1.33
C THR A 5 -2.21 9.14 -1.88
N VAL A 6 -3.15 8.62 -2.69
CA VAL A 6 -3.00 7.30 -3.31
C VAL A 6 -1.78 7.24 -4.23
N GLU A 7 -1.46 8.34 -4.92
CA GLU A 7 -0.29 8.47 -5.78
C GLU A 7 1.02 8.38 -4.99
N GLU A 8 1.07 9.00 -3.81
CA GLU A 8 2.24 8.91 -2.93
C GLU A 8 2.43 7.50 -2.36
N LEU A 9 1.34 6.80 -2.01
CA LEU A 9 1.40 5.42 -1.55
C LEU A 9 1.88 4.48 -2.66
N ALA A 10 1.40 4.68 -3.90
CA ALA A 10 1.80 3.87 -5.04
C ALA A 10 3.29 4.10 -5.39
N GLY A 11 3.72 5.36 -5.37
CA GLY A 11 5.14 5.71 -5.55
C GLY A 11 6.04 5.15 -4.46
N GLN A 12 5.58 5.09 -3.20
CA GLN A 12 6.32 4.44 -2.12
C GLN A 12 6.47 2.93 -2.37
N LEU A 13 5.41 2.25 -2.83
CA LEU A 13 5.48 0.82 -3.12
C LEU A 13 6.40 0.52 -4.31
N ALA A 14 6.33 1.32 -5.38
CA ALA A 14 7.25 1.20 -6.51
C ALA A 14 8.71 1.40 -6.09
N ALA A 15 8.97 2.36 -5.18
CA ALA A 15 10.32 2.60 -4.68
C ALA A 15 10.88 1.47 -3.81
N VAL A 16 10.03 0.79 -3.03
CA VAL A 16 10.43 -0.36 -2.20
C VAL A 16 10.70 -1.60 -3.05
N SER A 17 9.78 -1.92 -3.97
CA SER A 17 9.89 -3.08 -4.87
C SER A 17 10.93 -2.92 -5.99
N GLY A 18 11.34 -1.69 -6.29
CA GLY A 18 12.17 -1.40 -7.46
C GLY A 18 11.40 -1.45 -8.79
N ALA A 19 10.06 -1.54 -8.75
CA ALA A 19 9.23 -1.43 -9.94
C ALA A 19 9.41 -0.06 -10.61
N ALA A 20 9.42 -0.05 -11.94
CA ALA A 20 9.61 1.20 -12.69
C ALA A 20 8.48 2.22 -12.46
N GLU A 21 7.24 1.74 -12.37
CA GLU A 21 6.06 2.53 -12.07
C GLU A 21 4.96 1.62 -11.49
N LEU A 22 4.14 2.19 -10.61
CA LEU A 22 2.88 1.62 -10.17
C LEU A 22 1.85 2.75 -10.11
N GLY A 23 0.85 2.70 -11.00
CA GLY A 23 -0.27 3.63 -10.97
C GLY A 23 -1.24 3.34 -9.80
N PRO A 24 -2.02 4.33 -9.37
CA PRO A 24 -2.97 4.17 -8.27
C PRO A 24 -4.08 3.15 -8.57
N ASP A 25 -4.38 2.93 -9.85
CA ASP A 25 -5.42 2.03 -10.36
C ASP A 25 -4.83 0.77 -11.03
N ASP A 26 -3.52 0.59 -10.98
CA ASP A 26 -2.87 -0.61 -11.48
C ASP A 26 -3.00 -1.74 -10.46
N ALA A 27 -3.30 -2.95 -10.95
CA ALA A 27 -3.42 -4.12 -10.09
C ALA A 27 -2.02 -4.52 -9.56
N ILE A 28 -1.86 -4.49 -8.24
CA ILE A 28 -0.59 -4.70 -7.55
C ILE A 28 0.00 -6.08 -7.90
N GLN A 29 -0.82 -7.13 -7.79
CA GLN A 29 -0.41 -8.52 -8.04
C GLN A 29 -0.05 -8.82 -9.51
N ARG A 30 -0.39 -7.92 -10.45
CA ARG A 30 -0.02 -8.08 -11.87
C ARG A 30 1.34 -7.49 -12.20
N ASN A 31 1.93 -6.73 -11.28
CA ASN A 31 3.29 -6.25 -11.41
C ASN A 31 4.27 -7.33 -10.92
N SER A 32 5.05 -7.90 -11.83
CA SER A 32 6.00 -8.98 -11.50
C SER A 32 7.17 -8.54 -10.62
N ASP A 33 7.40 -7.23 -10.53
CA ASP A 33 8.47 -6.66 -9.72
C ASP A 33 8.04 -6.48 -8.25
N ILE A 34 6.75 -6.67 -7.93
CA ILE A 34 6.21 -6.53 -6.58
C ILE A 34 5.93 -7.93 -6.01
N ASP A 35 6.62 -8.28 -4.92
CA ASP A 35 6.37 -9.50 -4.18
C ASP A 35 5.79 -9.26 -2.78
N SER A 36 5.58 -10.33 -2.02
CA SER A 36 5.04 -10.24 -0.67
C SER A 36 6.01 -9.62 0.33
N LEU A 37 7.33 -9.70 0.10
CA LEU A 37 8.32 -9.05 0.95
C LEU A 37 8.26 -7.53 0.77
N ASP A 38 8.09 -7.05 -0.46
CA ASP A 38 7.96 -5.63 -0.76
C ASP A 38 6.73 -5.01 -0.09
N LEU A 39 5.60 -5.73 -0.12
CA LEU A 39 4.37 -5.30 0.56
C LEU A 39 4.58 -5.18 2.08
N MET A 40 5.32 -6.10 2.67
CA MET A 40 5.65 -6.06 4.09
C MET A 40 6.62 -4.93 4.42
N GLU A 41 7.67 -4.72 3.62
CA GLU A 41 8.61 -3.62 3.82
C GLU A 41 7.92 -2.25 3.68
N TRP A 42 7.06 -2.11 2.69
CA TRP A 42 6.21 -0.92 2.52
C TRP A 42 5.32 -0.69 3.75
N LEU A 43 4.69 -1.74 4.27
CA LEU A 43 3.84 -1.67 5.47
C LEU A 43 4.64 -1.24 6.70
N TYR A 44 5.83 -1.79 6.92
CA TYR A 44 6.69 -1.36 8.03
C TYR A 44 7.11 0.10 7.89
N GLY A 45 7.47 0.53 6.66
CA GLY A 45 7.76 1.93 6.36
C GLY A 45 6.57 2.84 6.67
N PHE A 46 5.36 2.42 6.28
CA PHE A 46 4.12 3.13 6.56
C PHE A 46 3.84 3.23 8.07
N GLN A 47 3.90 2.10 8.80
CA GLN A 47 3.67 2.05 10.25
C GLN A 47 4.65 2.93 11.02
N ASN A 48 5.93 2.95 10.63
CA ASN A 48 6.94 3.81 11.26
C ASN A 48 6.61 5.30 11.09
N LYS A 49 6.02 5.69 9.96
CA LYS A 49 5.66 7.07 9.65
C LYS A 49 4.29 7.47 10.20
N TYR A 50 3.37 6.51 10.33
CA TYR A 50 1.99 6.70 10.76
C TYR A 50 1.59 5.69 11.85
N PRO A 51 2.25 5.71 13.03
CA PRO A 51 2.03 4.71 14.07
C PRO A 51 0.60 4.71 14.63
N ASP A 52 -0.09 5.85 14.57
CA ASP A 52 -1.43 6.02 15.14
C ASP A 52 -2.55 5.38 14.30
N ILE A 53 -2.27 4.97 13.06
CA ILE A 53 -3.30 4.42 12.15
C ILE A 53 -3.64 2.96 12.48
N GLY A 54 -2.72 2.23 13.13
CA GLY A 54 -2.92 0.81 13.43
C GLY A 54 -3.01 -0.07 12.19
N ALA A 55 -2.41 0.34 11.07
CA ALA A 55 -2.27 -0.49 9.87
C ALA A 55 -1.45 -1.74 10.20
N ASP A 56 -1.85 -2.90 9.69
CA ASP A 56 -1.16 -4.18 9.86
C ASP A 56 -1.32 -5.08 8.62
N GLU A 57 -0.90 -6.34 8.72
CA GLU A 57 -0.95 -7.31 7.63
C GLU A 57 -2.37 -7.57 7.08
N SER A 58 -3.42 -7.22 7.82
CA SER A 58 -4.82 -7.32 7.35
C SER A 58 -5.12 -6.41 6.15
N LEU A 59 -4.27 -5.41 5.86
CA LEU A 59 -4.40 -4.64 4.62
C LEU A 59 -4.35 -5.53 3.38
N PHE A 60 -3.51 -6.58 3.43
CA PHE A 60 -3.24 -7.48 2.32
C PHE A 60 -3.92 -8.85 2.44
N SER A 61 -4.69 -9.12 3.49
CA SER A 61 -5.33 -10.43 3.70
C SER A 61 -6.29 -10.83 2.57
N ASP A 62 -6.89 -9.84 1.92
CA ASP A 62 -7.87 -10.01 0.83
C ASP A 62 -7.34 -9.45 -0.51
N ILE A 63 -6.01 -9.38 -0.68
CA ILE A 63 -5.44 -8.93 -1.95
C ILE A 63 -5.69 -9.98 -3.04
N ASP A 64 -6.30 -9.56 -4.14
CA ASP A 64 -6.54 -10.37 -5.33
C ASP A 64 -5.83 -9.77 -6.56
N ASP A 65 -6.08 -10.36 -7.74
CA ASP A 65 -5.47 -9.93 -8.99
C ASP A 65 -6.04 -8.62 -9.57
N ALA A 66 -7.03 -8.02 -8.90
CA ALA A 66 -7.64 -6.74 -9.26
C ALA A 66 -7.36 -5.63 -8.23
N THR A 67 -6.80 -5.97 -7.07
CA THR A 67 -6.56 -5.01 -6.00
C THR A 67 -5.52 -3.97 -6.38
N THR A 68 -5.88 -2.70 -6.18
CA THR A 68 -5.09 -1.52 -6.53
C THR A 68 -4.61 -0.76 -5.28
N MET A 69 -3.72 0.22 -5.46
CA MET A 69 -3.35 1.10 -4.35
C MET A 69 -4.52 1.97 -3.90
N ARG A 70 -5.51 2.25 -4.77
CA ARG A 70 -6.73 2.95 -4.38
C ARG A 70 -7.55 2.16 -3.35
N ASP A 71 -7.60 0.84 -3.49
CA ASP A 71 -8.29 -0.03 -2.54
C ASP A 71 -7.58 -0.06 -1.19
N VAL A 72 -6.23 -0.17 -1.20
CA VAL A 72 -5.41 -0.08 0.01
C VAL A 72 -5.59 1.26 0.71
N HIS A 73 -5.54 2.36 -0.05
CA HIS A 73 -5.79 3.71 0.48
C HIS A 73 -7.18 3.83 1.11
N ALA A 74 -8.21 3.25 0.50
CA ALA A 74 -9.57 3.26 1.06
C ALA A 74 -9.63 2.52 2.42
N LYS A 75 -8.95 1.38 2.55
CA LYS A 75 -8.82 0.67 3.84
C LYS A 75 -8.11 1.53 4.89
N LEU A 76 -6.98 2.15 4.53
CA LEU A 76 -6.23 3.05 5.41
C LEU A 76 -7.06 4.24 5.90
N VAL A 77 -7.84 4.86 5.00
CA VAL A 77 -8.76 5.95 5.36
C VAL A 77 -9.85 5.48 6.32
N SER A 78 -10.35 4.25 6.15
CA SER A 78 -11.33 3.66 7.07
C SER A 78 -10.73 3.43 8.45
N MET A 79 -9.48 2.95 8.53
CA MET A 79 -8.75 2.72 9.79
C MET A 79 -8.46 4.04 10.51
N ALA A 80 -7.98 5.07 9.80
CA ALA A 80 -7.66 6.37 10.40
C ALA A 80 -8.87 7.15 10.92
N LYS A 81 -10.11 6.70 10.62
CA LYS A 81 -11.35 7.28 11.13
C LYS A 81 -11.92 6.53 12.35
N ALA A 82 -11.40 5.34 12.65
CA ALA A 82 -11.80 4.52 13.78
C ALA A 82 -11.15 5.02 15.08
#